data_AF-A0A8S0USA9-F1
#
_entry.id   AF-A0A8S0USA9-F1
#
_cell.length_a   1.000
_cell.length_b   1.000
_cell.length_c   1.000
_cell.angle_alpha   90.00
_cell.angle_beta   90.00
_cell.angle_gamma   90.00
#
_symmetry.space_group_name_H-M   'P 1'
#
loop_
_entity.id
_entity.type
_entity.pdbx_description
1 polymer ?
#
loop_
_entity_poly.entity_id
_entity_poly.type
_entity_poly.pdbx_seq_one_letter_code
_entity_poly.pdbx_strand_id
1 'polypeptide(L)'
;MGTVIDSHFLALTAIVTVGYQFFFFIITALLKFDKVTDFAGSTNFVLLALLTLIVKGSWHFRQVVLSLLVVVWGLRLGLFLLMRILQWGEDRRFDEMRTNFGKLAVFWIFQAVWVWTVSLPVTVVNASNKNPSIHAADIIGWIMWSLGILVEAAADQQKLAFKNSPDNRGKWCNVGVWKYSRHPNYFGEIFLWWGIFVASTPVLENAEWLVIFGPIFLTLLLLFLSGIPLLEESADKKYGGVAAYRDYKRTTSPLILLPPALYGKLPSWFKATFLFEYPLYSRTFPQESWYRRRQRGSTEQKMH
;
A
#
# COMPACT_ATOMS: atom_id res chain seq x y z
N MET A 1 -4.64 19.51 29.67
CA MET A 1 -3.63 19.51 28.59
C MET A 1 -4.31 20.00 27.33
N GLY A 2 -3.76 21.04 26.72
CA GLY A 2 -4.48 21.96 25.83
C GLY A 2 -4.93 21.34 24.51
N THR A 3 -6.13 21.70 24.07
CA THR A 3 -6.55 21.68 22.68
C THR A 3 -5.61 22.60 21.90
N VAL A 4 -4.57 22.04 21.26
CA VAL A 4 -3.56 22.85 20.56
C VAL A 4 -4.19 23.66 19.42
N ILE A 5 -5.13 23.06 18.69
CA ILE A 5 -5.95 23.73 17.65
C ILE A 5 -7.38 23.15 17.66
N ASP A 6 -7.49 21.82 17.71
CA ASP A 6 -8.75 21.10 17.80
C ASP A 6 -8.63 19.86 18.72
N SER A 7 -9.76 19.34 19.20
CA SER A 7 -9.81 18.24 20.17
C SER A 7 -9.41 16.88 19.60
N HIS A 8 -9.43 16.71 18.28
CA HIS A 8 -9.12 15.45 17.60
C HIS A 8 -7.75 15.49 16.88
N PHE A 9 -7.01 16.59 17.03
CA PHE A 9 -5.74 16.90 16.35
C PHE A 9 -5.82 16.87 14.81
N LEU A 10 -7.01 16.95 14.22
CA LEU A 10 -7.20 16.89 12.77
C LEU A 10 -6.61 18.12 12.07
N ALA A 11 -6.85 19.32 12.60
CA ALA A 11 -6.33 20.55 12.03
C ALA A 11 -4.82 20.64 12.25
N LEU A 12 -4.34 20.27 13.44
CA LEU A 12 -2.91 20.22 13.75
C LEU A 12 -2.16 19.30 12.78
N THR A 13 -2.61 18.05 12.64
CA THR A 13 -1.97 17.07 11.75
C THR A 13 -2.06 17.46 10.28
N ALA A 14 -3.17 18.09 9.85
CA ALA A 14 -3.31 18.60 8.48
C ALA A 14 -2.30 19.72 8.18
N ILE A 15 -2.18 20.72 9.07
CA ILE A 15 -1.23 21.83 8.92
C ILE A 15 0.20 21.32 8.88
N VAL A 16 0.57 20.42 9.80
CA VAL A 16 1.90 19.80 9.84
C VAL A 16 2.16 19.01 8.56
N THR A 17 1.19 18.22 8.10
CA THR A 17 1.33 17.44 6.87
C THR A 17 1.53 18.35 5.66
N VAL A 18 0.69 19.37 5.50
CA VAL A 18 0.78 20.32 4.37
C VAL A 18 2.12 21.06 4.40
N GLY A 19 2.54 21.58 5.56
CA GLY A 19 3.81 22.27 5.71
C GLY A 19 5.01 21.36 5.38
N TYR A 20 4.98 20.12 5.89
CA TYR A 20 6.04 19.13 5.64
C TYR A 20 6.13 18.76 4.16
N GLN A 21 5.00 18.47 3.52
CA GLN A 21 4.96 18.09 2.10
C GLN A 21 5.33 19.27 1.21
N PHE A 22 4.93 20.49 1.57
CA PHE A 22 5.31 21.70 0.84
C PHE A 22 6.81 22.00 0.96
N PHE A 23 7.41 21.77 2.13
CA PHE A 23 8.86 21.89 2.30
C PHE A 23 9.63 20.94 1.37
N PHE A 24 9.24 19.66 1.32
CA PHE A 24 9.89 18.70 0.41
C PHE A 24 9.55 18.94 -1.06
N PHE A 25 8.38 19.50 -1.37
CA PHE A 25 8.06 19.98 -2.71
C PHE A 25 9.04 21.08 -3.16
N ILE A 26 9.35 22.07 -2.31
CA ILE A 26 10.33 23.12 -2.61
C ILE A 26 11.72 22.50 -2.85
N ILE A 27 12.16 21.59 -1.98
CA ILE A 27 13.43 20.87 -2.17
C ILE A 27 13.45 20.15 -3.52
N THR A 28 12.39 19.42 -3.85
CA THR A 28 12.30 18.65 -5.09
C THR A 28 12.27 19.55 -6.32
N ALA A 29 11.54 20.67 -6.26
CA ALA A 29 11.43 21.62 -7.34
C ALA A 29 12.75 22.37 -7.60
N LEU A 30 13.48 22.75 -6.55
CA LEU A 30 14.72 23.52 -6.65
C LEU A 30 15.95 22.64 -6.91
N LEU A 31 16.07 21.52 -6.19
CA LEU A 31 17.24 20.64 -6.25
C LEU A 31 17.09 19.49 -7.25
N LYS A 32 15.91 19.33 -7.87
CA LYS A 32 15.57 18.20 -8.76
C LYS A 32 15.85 16.83 -8.13
N PHE A 33 15.80 16.77 -6.81
CA PHE A 33 16.07 15.57 -6.04
C PHE A 33 14.74 14.88 -5.74
N ASP A 34 14.38 13.90 -6.54
CA ASP A 34 13.17 13.09 -6.47
C ASP A 34 13.25 11.97 -5.43
N LYS A 35 14.47 11.60 -5.03
CA LYS A 35 14.77 10.59 -4.01
C LYS A 35 14.19 10.91 -2.63
N VAL A 36 13.82 12.17 -2.37
CA VAL A 36 13.18 12.57 -1.10
C VAL A 36 11.68 12.32 -1.05
N THR A 37 11.02 11.96 -2.15
CA THR A 37 9.56 11.76 -2.18
C THR A 37 9.13 10.62 -1.26
N ASP A 38 9.72 9.45 -1.48
CA ASP A 38 9.55 8.24 -0.67
C ASP A 38 9.94 8.46 0.81
N PHE A 39 11.02 9.22 1.04
CA PHE A 39 11.47 9.62 2.38
C PHE A 39 10.43 10.52 3.07
N ALA A 40 9.94 11.55 2.36
CA ALA A 40 8.98 12.51 2.89
C ALA A 40 7.65 11.84 3.25
N GLY A 41 7.15 10.92 2.43
CA GLY A 41 5.94 10.15 2.75
C GLY A 41 6.10 9.36 4.05
N SER A 42 7.09 8.47 4.11
CA SER A 42 7.30 7.55 5.25
C SER A 42 7.63 8.28 6.56
N THR A 43 8.47 9.31 6.52
CA THR A 43 8.86 10.08 7.71
C THR A 43 7.73 10.97 8.23
N ASN A 44 6.81 11.41 7.37
CA ASN A 44 5.65 12.20 7.80
C ASN A 44 4.68 11.34 8.62
N PHE A 45 4.45 10.06 8.26
CA PHE A 45 3.70 9.12 9.12
C PHE A 45 4.31 8.98 10.52
N VAL A 46 5.64 8.81 10.59
CA VAL A 46 6.39 8.74 11.86
C VAL A 46 6.21 10.04 12.66
N LEU A 47 6.34 11.19 11.98
CA LEU A 47 6.16 12.51 12.60
C LEU A 47 4.76 12.66 13.19
N LEU A 48 3.70 12.33 12.45
CA LEU A 48 2.31 12.46 12.95
C LEU A 48 2.05 11.56 14.15
N ALA A 49 2.52 10.30 14.11
CA ALA A 49 2.36 9.36 15.23
C ALA A 49 3.05 9.86 16.51
N LEU A 50 4.31 10.31 16.40
CA LEU A 50 5.06 10.83 17.54
C LEU A 50 4.51 12.18 18.03
N LEU A 51 4.22 13.10 17.11
CA LEU A 51 3.72 14.43 17.44
C LEU A 51 2.42 14.34 18.23
N THR A 52 1.43 13.57 17.73
CA THR A 52 0.13 13.45 18.39
C THR A 52 0.22 12.79 19.76
N LEU A 53 1.09 11.79 19.92
CA LEU A 53 1.34 11.13 21.21
C LEU A 53 2.00 12.08 22.22
N ILE A 54 3.04 12.81 21.81
CA ILE A 54 3.79 13.74 22.67
C ILE A 54 2.92 14.93 23.06
N VAL A 55 2.22 15.53 22.10
CA VAL A 55 1.33 16.69 22.32
C VAL A 55 0.17 16.33 23.25
N LYS A 56 -0.36 15.10 23.14
CA LYS A 56 -1.41 14.65 24.05
C LYS A 56 -0.95 14.64 25.50
N GLY A 57 0.27 14.16 25.75
CA GLY A 57 0.83 14.00 27.09
C GLY A 57 0.21 12.86 27.92
N SER A 58 -0.79 12.14 27.40
CA SER A 58 -1.28 10.87 27.97
C SER A 58 -0.74 9.69 27.17
N TRP A 59 -0.30 8.65 27.88
CA TRP A 59 0.44 7.53 27.29
C TRP A 59 -0.29 6.23 27.59
N HIS A 60 -1.54 6.12 27.15
CA HIS A 60 -2.30 4.88 27.31
C HIS A 60 -1.68 3.76 26.47
N PHE A 61 -1.79 2.52 26.94
CA PHE A 61 -1.15 1.37 26.30
C PHE A 61 -1.49 1.28 24.80
N ARG A 62 -2.77 1.45 24.45
CA ARG A 62 -3.24 1.45 23.05
C ARG A 62 -2.59 2.54 22.20
N GLN A 63 -2.44 3.75 22.74
CA GLN A 63 -1.81 4.90 22.05
C GLN A 63 -0.33 4.61 21.76
N VAL A 64 0.38 4.11 22.76
CA VAL A 64 1.81 3.76 22.64
C VAL A 64 1.99 2.63 21.63
N VAL A 65 1.20 1.56 21.71
CA VAL A 65 1.28 0.44 20.77
C VAL A 65 1.01 0.92 19.35
N LEU A 66 -0.14 1.55 19.06
CA LEU A 66 -0.46 1.97 17.70
C LEU A 66 0.54 2.98 17.13
N SER A 67 1.03 3.91 17.95
CA SER A 67 2.09 4.83 17.53
C SER A 67 3.38 4.06 17.19
N LEU A 68 3.78 3.11 18.02
CA LEU A 68 4.95 2.26 17.75
C LEU A 68 4.77 1.45 16.47
N LEU A 69 3.60 0.89 16.22
CA LEU A 69 3.30 0.14 14.99
C LEU A 69 3.48 1.03 13.74
N VAL A 70 2.96 2.27 13.77
CA VAL A 70 3.16 3.23 12.68
C VAL A 70 4.63 3.63 12.53
N VAL A 71 5.34 3.87 13.64
CA VAL A 71 6.77 4.21 13.61
C VAL A 71 7.60 3.08 13.02
N VAL A 72 7.40 1.84 13.47
CA VAL A 72 8.13 0.66 12.98
C VAL A 72 7.88 0.46 11.48
N TRP A 73 6.62 0.57 11.04
CA TRP A 73 6.29 0.49 9.62
C TRP A 73 6.95 1.62 8.82
N GLY A 74 6.82 2.87 9.26
CA GLY A 74 7.34 4.04 8.56
C GLY A 74 8.86 4.04 8.45
N LEU A 75 9.57 3.69 9.54
CA LEU A 75 11.03 3.53 9.52
C LEU A 75 11.45 2.40 8.58
N ARG A 76 10.78 1.24 8.62
CA ARG A 76 11.12 0.11 7.74
C ARG A 76 10.93 0.49 6.27
N LEU A 77 9.80 1.11 5.93
CA LEU A 77 9.52 1.54 4.57
C LEU A 77 10.54 2.59 4.10
N GLY A 78 10.80 3.61 4.92
CA GLY A 78 11.78 4.65 4.60
C GLY A 78 13.19 4.10 4.41
N LEU A 79 13.64 3.20 5.29
CA LEU A 79 14.95 2.55 5.18
C LEU A 79 15.05 1.64 3.95
N PHE A 80 14.01 0.86 3.64
CA PHE A 80 13.98 0.02 2.45
C PHE A 80 14.06 0.84 1.16
N LEU A 81 13.27 1.92 1.07
CA LEU A 81 13.27 2.79 -0.10
C LEU A 81 14.60 3.53 -0.25
N LEU A 82 15.20 3.99 0.85
CA LEU A 82 16.55 4.58 0.85
C LEU A 82 17.60 3.58 0.35
N MET A 83 17.61 2.35 0.88
CA MET A 83 18.52 1.29 0.43
C MET A 83 18.34 0.99 -1.05
N ARG A 84 17.09 0.90 -1.53
CA ARG A 84 16.75 0.66 -2.94
C ARG A 84 17.32 1.74 -3.85
N ILE A 85 17.16 3.01 -3.47
CA ILE A 85 17.64 4.16 -4.23
C ILE A 85 19.18 4.18 -4.29
N LEU A 86 19.85 3.86 -3.18
CA LEU A 86 21.31 3.79 -3.12
C LEU A 86 21.88 2.67 -3.99
N GLN A 87 21.17 1.54 -4.13
CA GLN A 87 21.62 0.38 -4.91
C GLN A 87 21.27 0.45 -6.40
N TRP A 88 20.08 0.92 -6.76
CA TRP A 88 19.57 0.80 -8.14
C TRP A 88 19.57 2.11 -8.94
N GLY A 89 19.95 3.24 -8.33
CA GLY A 89 19.98 4.53 -9.01
C GLY A 89 18.60 5.20 -9.11
N GLU A 90 18.49 6.20 -9.99
CA GLU A 90 17.30 7.06 -10.12
C GLU A 90 16.01 6.30 -10.49
N ASP A 91 14.89 6.79 -9.96
CA ASP A 91 13.56 6.32 -10.33
C ASP A 91 13.07 7.09 -11.56
N ARG A 92 13.10 6.43 -12.72
CA ARG A 92 12.70 6.97 -14.03
C ARG A 92 11.28 7.55 -14.05
N ARG A 93 10.42 7.24 -13.07
CA ARG A 93 9.06 7.81 -12.94
C ARG A 93 9.08 9.33 -12.79
N PHE A 94 10.13 9.88 -12.18
CA PHE A 94 10.22 11.31 -11.91
C PHE A 94 10.82 12.12 -13.06
N ASP A 95 11.51 11.48 -14.02
CA ASP A 95 12.14 12.19 -15.15
C ASP A 95 11.12 12.99 -15.98
N GLU A 96 9.95 12.41 -16.25
CA GLU A 96 8.85 13.09 -16.96
C GLU A 96 8.06 14.06 -16.06
N MET A 97 8.09 13.87 -14.74
CA MET A 97 7.38 14.75 -13.80
C MET A 97 8.17 16.02 -13.47
N ARG A 98 9.51 15.95 -13.53
CA ARG A 98 10.44 17.08 -13.32
C ARG A 98 10.22 18.22 -14.31
N THR A 99 9.74 17.94 -15.53
CA THR A 99 9.55 18.95 -16.59
C THR A 99 8.22 19.68 -16.48
N ASN A 100 7.29 19.20 -15.65
CA ASN A 100 5.97 19.80 -15.49
C ASN A 100 5.70 20.12 -14.01
N PHE A 101 5.91 21.40 -13.66
CA PHE A 101 5.69 21.92 -12.31
C PHE A 101 4.28 21.63 -11.77
N GLY A 102 3.25 21.70 -12.64
CA GLY A 102 1.87 21.39 -12.25
C GLY A 102 1.66 19.93 -11.86
N LYS A 103 2.22 18.99 -12.65
CA LYS A 103 2.17 17.55 -12.32
C LYS A 103 2.90 17.24 -11.01
N LEU A 104 4.05 17.89 -10.79
CA LEU A 104 4.78 17.76 -9.53
C LEU A 104 3.94 18.27 -8.35
N ALA A 105 3.34 19.46 -8.45
CA ALA A 105 2.48 20.00 -7.39
C ALA A 105 1.30 19.07 -7.06
N VAL A 106 0.63 18.53 -8.09
CA VAL A 106 -0.47 17.56 -7.91
C VAL A 106 0.00 16.31 -7.18
N PHE A 107 1.19 15.79 -7.50
CA PHE A 107 1.77 14.65 -6.81
C PHE A 107 1.97 14.92 -5.31
N TRP A 108 2.54 16.07 -4.94
CA TRP A 108 2.79 16.42 -3.55
C TRP A 108 1.51 16.69 -2.75
N ILE A 109 0.50 17.32 -3.36
CA ILE A 109 -0.84 17.47 -2.76
C ILE A 109 -1.45 16.09 -2.53
N PHE A 110 -1.36 15.20 -3.52
CA PHE A 110 -1.89 13.86 -3.40
C PHE A 110 -1.18 13.05 -2.31
N GLN A 111 0.14 13.18 -2.20
CA GLN A 111 0.93 12.56 -1.14
C GLN A 111 0.55 13.11 0.25
N ALA A 112 0.26 14.42 0.36
CA ALA A 112 -0.23 15.03 1.59
C ALA A 112 -1.58 14.46 2.02
N VAL A 113 -2.54 14.37 1.09
CA VAL A 113 -3.85 13.76 1.33
C VAL A 113 -3.69 12.30 1.76
N TRP A 114 -2.85 11.54 1.06
CA TRP A 114 -2.59 10.15 1.41
C TRP A 114 -2.03 9.98 2.83
N VAL A 115 -0.95 10.68 3.18
CA VAL A 115 -0.35 10.55 4.52
C VAL A 115 -1.35 10.94 5.60
N TRP A 116 -2.04 12.07 5.42
CA TRP A 116 -2.97 12.56 6.41
C TRP A 116 -4.17 11.62 6.60
N THR A 117 -4.83 11.20 5.50
CA THR A 117 -6.00 10.32 5.55
C THR A 117 -5.68 8.95 6.14
N VAL A 118 -4.55 8.35 5.77
CA VAL A 118 -4.16 7.02 6.28
C VAL A 118 -3.73 7.09 7.76
N SER A 119 -3.22 8.23 8.22
CA SER A 119 -2.84 8.44 9.63
C SER A 119 -4.03 8.69 10.57
N LEU A 120 -5.24 8.91 10.04
CA LEU A 120 -6.42 9.27 10.86
C LEU A 120 -6.70 8.32 12.04
N PRO A 121 -6.62 6.98 11.91
CA PRO A 121 -6.86 6.08 13.03
C PRO A 121 -5.93 6.32 14.21
N VAL A 122 -4.62 6.48 13.97
CA VAL A 122 -3.65 6.74 15.06
C VAL A 122 -3.79 8.14 15.63
N THR A 123 -4.07 9.14 14.78
CA THR A 123 -4.32 10.52 15.21
C THR A 123 -5.48 10.60 16.20
N VAL A 124 -6.62 9.99 15.88
CA VAL A 124 -7.81 10.02 16.75
C VAL A 124 -7.60 9.22 18.02
N VAL A 125 -6.92 8.07 17.96
CA VAL A 125 -6.57 7.30 19.16
C VAL A 125 -5.67 8.12 20.10
N ASN A 126 -4.66 8.78 19.55
CA ASN A 126 -3.75 9.63 20.33
C ASN A 126 -4.46 10.88 20.87
N ALA A 127 -5.47 11.41 20.18
CA ALA A 127 -6.27 12.52 20.68
C ALA A 127 -7.26 12.13 21.79
N SER A 128 -7.64 10.85 21.89
CA SER A 128 -8.63 10.37 22.86
C SER A 128 -8.15 10.43 24.32
N ASN A 129 -9.05 10.76 25.24
CA ASN A 129 -8.84 10.61 26.69
C ASN A 129 -9.29 9.23 27.20
N LYS A 130 -9.86 8.40 26.33
CA LYS A 130 -10.46 7.13 26.73
C LYS A 130 -9.37 6.07 26.88
N ASN A 131 -9.46 5.31 27.96
CA ASN A 131 -8.58 4.17 28.21
C ASN A 131 -9.39 2.92 28.60
N PRO A 132 -10.27 2.42 27.72
CA PRO A 132 -10.95 1.16 27.97
C PRO A 132 -9.92 0.03 28.02
N SER A 133 -10.25 -1.03 28.77
CA SER A 133 -9.46 -2.26 28.80
C SER A 133 -9.23 -2.82 27.40
N ILE A 134 -8.26 -3.71 27.26
CA ILE A 134 -7.98 -4.36 25.98
C ILE A 134 -9.16 -5.23 25.56
N HIS A 135 -9.62 -5.04 24.33
CA HIS A 135 -10.71 -5.78 23.70
C HIS A 135 -10.14 -6.77 22.67
N ALA A 136 -10.97 -7.72 22.22
CA ALA A 136 -10.59 -8.64 21.15
C ALA A 136 -10.16 -7.89 19.87
N ALA A 137 -10.78 -6.74 19.58
CA ALA A 137 -10.43 -5.92 18.43
C ALA A 137 -8.97 -5.40 18.48
N ASP A 138 -8.45 -5.05 19.65
CA ASP A 138 -7.04 -4.68 19.82
C ASP A 138 -6.12 -5.82 19.36
N ILE A 139 -6.36 -7.03 19.89
CA ILE A 139 -5.54 -8.21 19.63
C ILE A 139 -5.61 -8.58 18.15
N ILE A 140 -6.82 -8.58 17.56
CA ILE A 140 -7.02 -8.85 16.13
C ILE A 140 -6.26 -7.83 15.29
N GLY A 141 -6.37 -6.54 15.61
CA GLY A 141 -5.68 -5.48 14.88
C GLY A 141 -4.16 -5.59 14.96
N TRP A 142 -3.61 -5.92 16.13
CA TRP A 142 -2.16 -6.13 16.30
C TRP A 142 -1.66 -7.38 15.56
N ILE A 143 -2.44 -8.47 15.53
CA ILE A 143 -2.13 -9.66 14.74
C ILE A 143 -2.15 -9.32 13.24
N MET A 144 -3.18 -8.61 12.77
CA MET A 144 -3.27 -8.16 11.38
C MET A 144 -2.07 -7.31 11.00
N TRP A 145 -1.70 -6.35 11.83
CA TRP A 145 -0.51 -5.52 11.63
C TRP A 145 0.76 -6.36 11.58
N SER A 146 0.94 -7.28 12.52
CA SER A 146 2.13 -8.14 12.61
C SER A 146 2.28 -9.03 11.39
N LEU A 147 1.20 -9.67 10.93
CA LEU A 147 1.21 -10.47 9.71
C LEU A 147 1.45 -9.60 8.47
N GLY A 148 0.83 -8.41 8.42
CA GLY A 148 0.99 -7.49 7.30
C GLY A 148 2.44 -7.03 7.14
N ILE A 149 3.09 -6.60 8.22
CA ILE A 149 4.50 -6.16 8.17
C ILE A 149 5.45 -7.32 7.82
N LEU A 150 5.17 -8.54 8.30
CA LEU A 150 5.97 -9.72 7.98
C LEU A 150 5.88 -10.07 6.48
N VAL A 151 4.67 -10.07 5.92
CA VAL A 151 4.47 -10.34 4.49
C VAL A 151 5.12 -9.26 3.64
N GLU A 152 4.93 -7.99 4.00
CA GLU A 152 5.49 -6.87 3.26
C GLU A 152 7.04 -6.88 3.28
N ALA A 153 7.64 -7.04 4.46
CA ALA A 153 9.09 -7.13 4.59
C ALA A 153 9.68 -8.34 3.85
N ALA A 154 9.01 -9.49 3.92
CA ALA A 154 9.43 -10.68 3.19
C ALA A 154 9.33 -10.48 1.67
N ALA A 155 8.24 -9.87 1.19
CA ALA A 155 8.04 -9.57 -0.22
C ALA A 155 9.14 -8.64 -0.75
N ASP A 156 9.42 -7.56 -0.04
CA ASP A 156 10.41 -6.56 -0.41
C ASP A 156 11.82 -7.15 -0.46
N GLN A 157 12.22 -7.89 0.58
CA GLN A 157 13.53 -8.53 0.63
C GLN A 157 13.70 -9.61 -0.45
N GLN A 158 12.68 -10.42 -0.69
CA GLN A 158 12.71 -11.41 -1.77
C GLN A 158 12.82 -10.75 -3.14
N LYS A 159 12.13 -9.63 -3.37
CA LYS A 159 12.21 -8.89 -4.63
C LYS A 159 13.57 -8.23 -4.83
N LEU A 160 14.15 -7.69 -3.75
CA LEU A 160 15.49 -7.11 -3.74
C LEU A 160 16.54 -8.17 -4.10
N ALA A 161 16.54 -9.29 -3.38
CA ALA A 161 17.45 -10.41 -3.64
C ALA A 161 17.27 -10.98 -5.05
N PHE A 162 16.02 -11.13 -5.52
CA PHE A 162 15.73 -11.61 -6.87
C PHE A 162 16.33 -10.71 -7.93
N LYS A 163 16.14 -9.38 -7.82
CA LYS A 163 16.66 -8.39 -8.78
C LYS A 163 18.18 -8.27 -8.77
N ASN A 164 18.83 -8.47 -7.63
CA ASN A 164 20.28 -8.38 -7.50
C ASN A 164 21.02 -9.61 -8.06
N SER A 165 20.32 -10.73 -8.31
CA SER A 165 20.92 -11.92 -8.91
C SER A 165 21.08 -11.78 -10.44
N PRO A 166 22.29 -12.00 -11.00
CA PRO A 166 22.51 -11.99 -12.45
C PRO A 166 21.64 -12.99 -13.22
N ASP A 167 21.35 -14.15 -12.63
CA ASP A 167 20.57 -15.23 -13.24
C ASP A 167 19.09 -14.86 -13.46
N ASN A 168 18.63 -13.80 -12.79
CA ASN A 168 17.26 -13.32 -12.83
C ASN A 168 17.06 -12.13 -13.78
N ARG A 169 18.12 -11.70 -14.48
CA ARG A 169 18.02 -10.64 -15.49
C ARG A 169 16.98 -11.01 -16.54
N GLY A 170 16.06 -10.07 -16.81
CA GLY A 170 14.98 -10.28 -17.78
C GLY A 170 13.85 -11.22 -17.30
N LYS A 171 13.82 -11.62 -16.03
CA LYS A 171 12.72 -12.41 -15.43
C LYS A 171 11.86 -11.55 -14.51
N TRP A 172 10.70 -12.07 -14.09
CA TRP A 172 9.83 -11.48 -13.09
C TRP A 172 9.99 -12.22 -11.75
N CYS A 173 9.79 -11.52 -10.63
CA CYS A 173 9.88 -12.14 -9.32
C CYS A 173 8.70 -13.09 -9.11
N ASN A 174 9.01 -14.37 -8.90
CA ASN A 174 8.03 -15.44 -8.65
C ASN A 174 8.51 -16.39 -7.54
N VAL A 175 9.26 -15.88 -6.57
CA VAL A 175 9.85 -16.64 -5.46
C VAL A 175 9.20 -16.29 -4.12
N GLY A 176 9.22 -17.22 -3.18
CA GLY A 176 8.66 -17.01 -1.84
C GLY A 176 7.19 -16.56 -1.86
N VAL A 177 6.88 -15.42 -1.22
CA VAL A 177 5.51 -14.88 -1.16
C VAL A 177 5.00 -14.42 -2.52
N TRP A 178 5.90 -14.11 -3.46
CA TRP A 178 5.54 -13.79 -4.85
C TRP A 178 4.99 -14.99 -5.62
N LYS A 179 5.09 -16.22 -5.09
CA LYS A 179 4.39 -17.39 -5.66
C LYS A 179 2.90 -17.38 -5.35
N TYR A 180 2.49 -16.71 -4.27
CA TYR A 180 1.12 -16.77 -3.77
C TYR A 180 0.31 -15.52 -4.12
N SER A 181 0.99 -14.41 -4.39
CA SER A 181 0.40 -13.16 -4.87
C SER A 181 1.36 -12.46 -5.80
N ARG A 182 0.84 -11.73 -6.79
CA ARG A 182 1.62 -10.89 -7.69
C ARG A 182 2.07 -9.59 -7.04
N HIS A 183 1.37 -9.12 -5.99
CA HIS A 183 1.72 -7.92 -5.22
C HIS A 183 1.58 -8.17 -3.70
N PRO A 184 2.37 -9.11 -3.14
CA PRO A 184 2.29 -9.48 -1.73
C PRO A 184 2.69 -8.32 -0.79
N ASN A 185 3.57 -7.41 -1.24
CA ASN A 185 3.92 -6.21 -0.49
C ASN A 185 2.69 -5.29 -0.27
N TYR A 186 1.87 -5.06 -1.30
CA TYR A 186 0.65 -4.28 -1.15
C TYR A 186 -0.42 -4.98 -0.33
N PHE A 187 -0.48 -6.32 -0.36
CA PHE A 187 -1.32 -7.06 0.56
C PHE A 187 -0.90 -6.80 2.02
N GLY A 188 0.40 -6.89 2.31
CA GLY A 188 0.92 -6.62 3.64
C GLY A 188 0.62 -5.21 4.12
N GLU A 189 0.83 -4.21 3.26
CA GLU A 189 0.55 -2.79 3.53
C GLU A 189 -0.94 -2.54 3.79
N ILE A 190 -1.83 -3.07 2.94
CA ILE A 190 -3.28 -2.96 3.16
C ILE A 190 -3.66 -3.62 4.49
N PHE A 191 -3.18 -4.85 4.73
CA PHE A 191 -3.57 -5.65 5.89
C PHE A 191 -3.15 -5.00 7.21
N LEU A 192 -1.95 -4.40 7.25
CA LEU A 192 -1.47 -3.74 8.46
C LEU A 192 -2.22 -2.45 8.77
N TRP A 193 -2.62 -1.66 7.76
CA TRP A 193 -3.38 -0.43 7.98
C TRP A 193 -4.83 -0.70 8.37
N TRP A 194 -5.43 -1.78 7.83
CA TRP A 194 -6.69 -2.31 8.37
C TRP A 194 -6.51 -2.78 9.82
N GLY A 195 -5.36 -3.37 10.16
CA GLY A 195 -5.03 -3.74 11.54
C GLY A 195 -5.00 -2.55 12.51
N ILE A 196 -4.37 -1.43 12.11
CA ILE A 196 -4.38 -0.18 12.89
C ILE A 196 -5.82 0.31 13.11
N PHE A 197 -6.66 0.30 12.07
CA PHE A 197 -8.06 0.68 12.20
C PHE A 197 -8.85 -0.26 13.12
N VAL A 198 -8.70 -1.58 12.98
CA VAL A 198 -9.43 -2.54 13.83
C VAL A 198 -9.05 -2.34 15.30
N ALA A 199 -7.77 -2.12 15.60
CA ALA A 199 -7.31 -1.84 16.96
C ALA A 199 -7.67 -0.43 17.47
N SER A 200 -8.05 0.51 16.60
CA SER A 200 -8.59 1.81 17.02
C SER A 200 -10.06 1.75 17.42
N THR A 201 -10.84 0.79 16.90
CA THR A 201 -12.30 0.71 17.12
C THR A 201 -12.78 0.79 18.58
N PRO A 202 -12.08 0.25 19.60
CA PRO A 202 -12.56 0.31 20.99
C PRO A 202 -12.64 1.71 21.59
N VAL A 203 -12.01 2.72 20.95
CA VAL A 203 -12.05 4.11 21.42
C VAL A 203 -12.90 5.04 20.54
N LEU A 204 -13.42 4.55 19.41
CA LEU A 204 -14.17 5.35 18.44
C LEU A 204 -15.66 5.49 18.81
N GLU A 205 -16.17 6.73 18.74
CA GLU A 205 -17.59 7.06 18.88
C GLU A 205 -18.07 8.02 17.79
N ASN A 206 -19.36 7.92 17.43
CA ASN A 206 -20.03 8.87 16.54
C ASN A 206 -19.24 9.11 15.22
N ALA A 207 -18.84 10.37 14.96
CA ALA A 207 -18.11 10.76 13.77
C ALA A 207 -16.65 10.25 13.74
N GLU A 208 -16.10 9.76 14.84
CA GLU A 208 -14.74 9.19 14.87
C GLU A 208 -14.63 7.92 14.01
N TRP A 209 -15.75 7.25 13.69
CA TRP A 209 -15.77 6.11 12.76
C TRP A 209 -15.32 6.48 11.34
N LEU A 210 -15.32 7.77 10.98
CA LEU A 210 -14.83 8.25 9.68
C LEU A 210 -13.33 7.98 9.47
N VAL A 211 -12.57 7.63 10.52
CA VAL A 211 -11.17 7.18 10.36
C VAL A 211 -11.03 5.91 9.51
N ILE A 212 -12.12 5.16 9.30
CA ILE A 212 -12.16 4.03 8.34
C ILE A 212 -11.81 4.46 6.90
N PHE A 213 -11.99 5.74 6.58
CA PHE A 213 -11.56 6.27 5.28
C PHE A 213 -10.05 6.13 5.07
N GLY A 214 -9.24 6.06 6.12
CA GLY A 214 -7.80 5.79 6.03
C GLY A 214 -7.48 4.51 5.26
N PRO A 215 -7.78 3.32 5.82
CA PRO A 215 -7.50 2.05 5.15
C PRO A 215 -8.30 1.85 3.86
N ILE A 216 -9.54 2.38 3.75
CA ILE A 216 -10.30 2.34 2.49
C ILE A 216 -9.59 3.12 1.40
N PHE A 217 -9.17 4.36 1.69
CA PHE A 217 -8.47 5.22 0.75
C PHE A 217 -7.18 4.57 0.27
N LEU A 218 -6.36 4.01 1.18
CA LEU A 218 -5.16 3.26 0.83
C LEU A 218 -5.46 2.05 -0.06
N THR A 219 -6.51 1.28 0.27
CA THR A 219 -6.90 0.09 -0.50
C THR A 219 -7.31 0.48 -1.92
N LEU A 220 -8.16 1.50 -2.07
CA LEU A 220 -8.60 1.99 -3.39
C LEU A 220 -7.42 2.58 -4.18
N LEU A 221 -6.53 3.30 -3.49
CA LEU A 221 -5.33 3.84 -4.08
C LEU A 221 -4.51 2.73 -4.76
N LEU A 222 -4.18 1.66 -4.03
CA LEU A 222 -3.31 0.58 -4.50
C LEU A 222 -3.99 -0.33 -5.53
N LEU A 223 -5.31 -0.45 -5.50
CA LEU A 223 -6.07 -1.26 -6.43
C LEU A 223 -6.31 -0.56 -7.78
N PHE A 224 -6.55 0.76 -7.78
CA PHE A 224 -7.14 1.43 -8.95
C PHE A 224 -6.34 2.60 -9.51
N LEU A 225 -5.59 3.34 -8.69
CA LEU A 225 -4.96 4.58 -9.12
C LEU A 225 -3.45 4.45 -9.21
N SER A 226 -2.84 3.99 -8.13
CA SER A 226 -1.41 3.75 -8.01
C SER A 226 -1.17 2.28 -7.63
N GLY A 227 0.10 1.87 -7.54
CA GLY A 227 0.41 0.50 -7.16
C GLY A 227 0.12 -0.51 -8.27
N ILE A 228 -0.88 -1.37 -8.09
CA ILE A 228 -1.09 -2.57 -8.92
C ILE A 228 -1.29 -2.27 -10.41
N PRO A 229 -2.19 -1.34 -10.82
CA PRO A 229 -2.42 -1.08 -12.24
C PRO A 229 -1.15 -0.70 -13.01
N LEU A 230 -0.35 0.21 -12.45
CA LEU A 230 0.87 0.72 -13.08
C LEU A 230 1.96 -0.37 -13.14
N LEU A 231 2.09 -1.18 -12.08
CA LEU A 231 3.07 -2.26 -12.05
C LEU A 231 2.68 -3.41 -13.00
N GLU A 232 1.40 -3.77 -13.07
CA GLU A 232 0.90 -4.77 -14.01
C GLU A 232 1.10 -4.32 -15.46
N GLU A 233 0.78 -3.07 -15.79
CA GLU A 233 1.00 -2.53 -17.13
C GLU A 233 2.49 -2.53 -17.50
N SER A 234 3.37 -2.10 -16.59
CA SER A 234 4.82 -2.12 -16.79
C SER A 234 5.35 -3.55 -17.00
N ALA A 235 4.89 -4.50 -16.19
CA ALA A 235 5.28 -5.90 -16.30
C ALA A 235 4.77 -6.55 -17.60
N ASP A 236 3.55 -6.22 -18.02
CA ASP A 236 2.98 -6.72 -19.27
C ASP A 236 3.71 -6.19 -20.50
N LYS A 237 4.10 -4.92 -20.51
CA LYS A 237 4.94 -4.36 -21.59
C LYS A 237 6.27 -5.09 -21.71
N LYS A 238 6.85 -5.52 -20.58
CA LYS A 238 8.17 -6.16 -20.54
C LYS A 238 8.13 -7.67 -20.78
N TYR A 239 7.11 -8.37 -20.26
CA TYR A 239 7.06 -9.83 -20.19
C TYR A 239 5.84 -10.45 -20.87
N GLY A 240 4.88 -9.66 -21.35
CA GLY A 240 3.61 -10.14 -21.93
C GLY A 240 3.78 -11.08 -23.13
N GLY A 241 4.87 -10.94 -23.88
CA GLY A 241 5.23 -11.84 -24.98
C GLY A 241 5.63 -13.26 -24.52
N VAL A 242 6.04 -13.43 -23.26
CA VAL A 242 6.58 -14.70 -22.73
C VAL A 242 5.44 -15.60 -22.22
N ALA A 243 5.32 -16.81 -22.77
CA ALA A 243 4.26 -17.76 -22.38
C ALA A 243 4.25 -18.08 -20.88
N ALA A 244 5.43 -18.34 -20.29
CA ALA A 244 5.55 -18.63 -18.86
C ALA A 244 5.10 -17.46 -17.96
N TYR A 245 5.24 -16.20 -18.40
CA TYR A 245 4.73 -15.05 -17.65
C TYR A 245 3.21 -14.99 -17.69
N ARG A 246 2.60 -15.27 -18.86
CA ARG A 246 1.15 -15.35 -19.00
C ARG A 246 0.56 -16.46 -18.12
N ASP A 247 1.23 -17.60 -18.03
CA ASP A 247 0.83 -18.69 -17.15
C ASP A 247 0.93 -18.30 -15.67
N TYR A 248 2.03 -17.65 -15.27
CA TYR A 248 2.19 -17.10 -13.93
C TYR A 248 1.06 -16.13 -13.58
N LYS A 249 0.77 -15.17 -14.47
CA LYS A 249 -0.30 -14.18 -14.28
C LYS A 249 -1.69 -14.81 -14.18
N ARG A 250 -1.98 -15.84 -14.98
CA ARG A 250 -3.26 -16.57 -14.93
C ARG A 250 -3.46 -17.36 -13.62
N THR A 251 -2.36 -17.87 -13.07
CA THR A 251 -2.39 -18.80 -11.93
C THR A 251 -2.05 -18.17 -10.59
N THR A 252 -1.66 -16.89 -10.57
CA THR A 252 -1.26 -16.19 -9.33
C THR A 252 -2.20 -15.02 -9.05
N SER A 253 -2.77 -15.00 -7.86
CA SER A 253 -3.66 -13.92 -7.37
C SER A 253 -2.98 -12.55 -7.45
N PRO A 254 -3.68 -11.46 -7.82
CA PRO A 254 -3.09 -10.13 -7.84
C PRO A 254 -2.72 -9.64 -6.44
N LEU A 255 -3.55 -9.90 -5.43
CA LEU A 255 -3.40 -9.33 -4.10
C LEU A 255 -3.38 -10.40 -3.01
N ILE A 256 -4.43 -11.21 -2.90
CA ILE A 256 -4.58 -12.17 -1.79
C ILE A 256 -3.57 -13.31 -1.91
N LEU A 257 -2.89 -13.66 -0.82
CA LEU A 257 -1.95 -14.79 -0.77
C LEU A 257 -2.71 -16.12 -0.93
N LEU A 258 -2.63 -16.72 -2.12
CA LEU A 258 -3.29 -18.00 -2.42
C LEU A 258 -2.37 -18.95 -3.20
N PRO A 259 -2.39 -20.26 -2.89
CA PRO A 259 -1.63 -21.23 -3.68
C PRO A 259 -2.05 -21.21 -5.16
N PRO A 260 -1.10 -21.23 -6.11
CA PRO A 260 -1.42 -21.20 -7.54
C PRO A 260 -2.33 -22.34 -8.02
N ALA A 261 -2.22 -23.51 -7.39
CA ALA A 261 -3.07 -24.66 -7.69
C ALA A 261 -4.55 -24.43 -7.35
N LEU A 262 -4.83 -23.61 -6.33
CA LEU A 262 -6.19 -23.21 -5.96
C LEU A 262 -6.66 -22.08 -6.88
N TYR A 263 -5.86 -20.99 -6.97
CA TYR A 263 -6.22 -19.82 -7.75
C TYR A 263 -6.43 -20.15 -9.23
N GLY A 264 -5.56 -20.97 -9.82
CA GLY A 264 -5.64 -21.38 -11.22
C GLY A 264 -6.95 -22.07 -11.60
N LYS A 265 -7.61 -22.76 -10.65
CA LYS A 265 -8.87 -23.49 -10.89
C LYS A 265 -10.12 -22.63 -10.75
N LEU A 266 -10.01 -21.44 -10.15
CA LEU A 266 -11.18 -20.58 -9.91
C LEU A 266 -11.67 -19.91 -11.21
N PRO A 267 -13.00 -19.78 -11.39
CA PRO A 267 -13.57 -19.11 -12.55
C PRO A 267 -13.31 -17.61 -12.51
N SER A 268 -13.16 -16.98 -13.68
CA SER A 268 -12.77 -15.56 -13.79
C SER A 268 -13.71 -14.59 -13.09
N TRP A 269 -15.02 -14.87 -13.07
CA TRP A 269 -15.99 -14.03 -12.36
C TRP A 269 -15.72 -14.02 -10.85
N PHE A 270 -15.38 -15.19 -10.27
CA PHE A 270 -15.08 -15.30 -8.85
C PHE A 270 -13.78 -14.57 -8.50
N LYS A 271 -12.76 -14.69 -9.36
CA LYS A 271 -11.49 -13.97 -9.21
C LYS A 271 -11.70 -12.46 -9.21
N ALA A 272 -12.53 -11.95 -10.13
CA ALA A 272 -12.82 -10.53 -10.23
C ALA A 272 -13.62 -10.00 -9.02
N THR A 273 -14.59 -10.77 -8.52
CA THR A 273 -15.46 -10.35 -7.42
C THR A 273 -14.77 -10.42 -6.06
N PHE A 274 -14.05 -11.50 -5.76
CA PHE A 274 -13.56 -11.78 -4.41
C PHE A 274 -12.04 -11.69 -4.25
N LEU A 275 -11.30 -11.76 -5.35
CA LEU A 275 -9.83 -11.84 -5.34
C LEU A 275 -9.17 -10.67 -6.08
N PHE A 276 -9.95 -9.61 -6.36
CA PHE A 276 -9.48 -8.36 -6.96
C PHE A 276 -8.85 -8.54 -8.36
N GLU A 277 -9.18 -9.58 -9.12
CA GLU A 277 -8.69 -9.74 -10.50
C GLU A 277 -9.49 -8.86 -11.46
N TYR A 278 -9.17 -7.57 -11.49
CA TYR A 278 -9.88 -6.63 -12.34
C TYR A 278 -9.37 -6.64 -13.80
N PRO A 279 -10.26 -6.45 -14.80
CA PRO A 279 -9.88 -6.39 -16.21
C PRO A 279 -8.81 -5.33 -16.53
N LEU A 280 -8.76 -4.27 -15.73
CA LEU A 280 -7.80 -3.18 -15.88
C LEU A 280 -6.34 -3.65 -15.71
N TYR A 281 -6.10 -4.75 -14.99
CA TYR A 281 -4.77 -5.33 -14.81
C TYR A 281 -4.25 -6.07 -16.05
N SER A 282 -5.07 -6.27 -17.09
CA SER A 282 -4.67 -7.02 -18.29
C SER A 282 -4.95 -6.26 -19.59
N ARG A 283 -5.02 -4.91 -19.55
CA ARG A 283 -5.36 -4.07 -20.72
C ARG A 283 -4.43 -4.24 -21.92
N THR A 284 -3.18 -4.63 -21.67
CA THR A 284 -2.11 -4.76 -22.68
C THR A 284 -2.08 -6.12 -23.37
N PHE A 285 -2.85 -7.11 -22.92
CA PHE A 285 -2.95 -8.39 -23.62
C PHE A 285 -3.98 -8.29 -24.75
N PRO A 286 -3.68 -8.82 -25.95
CA PRO A 286 -4.70 -8.98 -26.98
C PRO A 286 -5.89 -9.74 -26.39
N GLN A 287 -7.11 -9.26 -26.61
CA GLN A 287 -8.36 -9.90 -26.17
C GLN A 287 -8.57 -11.34 -26.74
N GLU A 288 -7.60 -11.88 -27.47
CA GLU A 288 -7.60 -13.20 -28.06
C GLU A 288 -7.31 -14.28 -27.02
N SER A 289 -8.31 -14.63 -26.21
CA SER A 289 -8.56 -16.00 -25.69
C SER A 289 -9.50 -16.02 -24.48
N TRP A 290 -9.56 -14.93 -23.71
CA TRP A 290 -10.29 -14.91 -22.44
C TRP A 290 -11.81 -15.02 -22.60
N TYR A 291 -12.39 -14.45 -23.66
CA TYR A 291 -13.82 -14.54 -23.95
C TYR A 291 -14.20 -15.65 -24.93
N ARG A 292 -13.34 -15.99 -25.92
CA ARG A 292 -13.71 -16.95 -26.99
C ARG A 292 -13.84 -18.41 -26.51
N ARG A 293 -13.18 -18.83 -25.41
CA ARG A 293 -13.42 -20.18 -24.86
C ARG A 293 -14.82 -20.36 -24.27
N ARG A 294 -15.51 -19.28 -23.90
CA ARG A 294 -16.90 -19.31 -23.42
C ARG A 294 -17.91 -19.66 -24.52
N GLN A 295 -17.55 -19.49 -25.80
CA GLN A 295 -18.43 -19.83 -26.93
C GLN A 295 -18.08 -21.17 -27.59
N ARG A 296 -16.83 -21.65 -27.52
CA ARG A 296 -16.50 -22.98 -28.07
C ARG A 296 -16.91 -24.13 -27.14
N GLY A 297 -16.72 -23.99 -25.83
CA GLY A 297 -17.09 -25.03 -24.86
C GLY A 297 -18.59 -25.28 -24.71
N SER A 298 -19.45 -24.29 -25.01
CA SER A 298 -20.91 -24.45 -24.96
C SER A 298 -21.51 -25.00 -26.26
N THR A 299 -20.75 -24.97 -27.36
CA THR A 299 -21.25 -25.35 -28.69
C THR A 299 -20.88 -26.80 -29.02
N GLU A 300 -19.74 -27.29 -28.52
CA GLU A 300 -19.34 -28.70 -28.69
C GLU A 300 -20.14 -29.68 -27.80
N GLN A 301 -20.76 -29.21 -26.71
CA GLN A 301 -21.65 -30.03 -25.86
C GLN A 301 -23.10 -30.14 -26.37
N LYS A 302 -23.43 -29.57 -27.54
CA LYS A 302 -24.75 -29.67 -28.17
C LYS A 302 -24.75 -30.43 -29.50
N MET A 303 -23.64 -31.09 -29.85
CA MET A 303 -23.52 -31.88 -31.09
C MET A 303 -23.08 -33.33 -30.87
N HIS A 304 -23.35 -33.90 -29.69
CA HIS A 304 -23.28 -35.34 -29.45
C HIS A 304 -24.47 -35.80 -28.60
#